data_AF-A0A7Y7M4H3-F1
#
_entry.id   AF-A0A7Y7M4H3-F1
#
_cell.length_a   1.000
_cell.length_b   1.000
_cell.length_c   1.000
_cell.angle_alpha   90.00
_cell.angle_beta   90.00
_cell.angle_gamma   90.00
#
_symmetry.space_group_name_H-M   'P 1'
#
loop_
_entity.id
_entity.type
_entity.pdbx_description
1 polymer ?
#
loop_
_entity_poly.entity_id
_entity_poly.type
_entity_poly.pdbx_seq_one_letter_code
_entity_poly.pdbx_strand_id
1 'polypeptide(L)'
;MSWRKGDNIAGRPWRGRVRDYDLFKELTIGVIVVGLLVVGLSAIFSSPDEPGVTLKSWAAAAPSDFVATAASELGGTSGTAGYGPPYNSTADASQHLGFFNPQELSGVRLPIDTAQDFVINPLKTLPTPPPALATWTAATAAQQAKWTADYSAALAAAPDGDPARVPSGNYGPVPALTGALLGMATAGNLDGALQNSGQPYNLDYTPTILFLGDGNYFPNLAAAAHLTGDKWGVMNETGNTPGQSWLWLFSLLYQVEPYKSSPNADILVVATMLVLSLLLLLLPFIPGLRSLPRKIPVHRVIWKDYYANR
;
A
#
# COMPACT_ATOMS: atom_id res chain seq x y z
N MET A 1 -50.23 9.50 28.17
CA MET A 1 -49.40 10.59 27.62
C MET A 1 -49.26 11.68 28.67
N SER A 2 -48.13 11.74 29.36
CA SER A 2 -47.75 12.88 30.20
C SER A 2 -46.35 13.27 29.77
N TRP A 3 -46.28 14.14 28.76
CA TRP A 3 -45.06 14.85 28.40
C TRP A 3 -44.73 15.75 29.58
N ARG A 4 -43.85 15.28 30.47
CA ARG A 4 -43.37 16.03 31.64
C ARG A 4 -43.05 17.46 31.19
N LYS A 5 -43.79 18.44 31.73
CA LYS A 5 -43.36 19.83 31.88
C LYS A 5 -42.14 19.84 32.81
N GLY A 6 -41.01 19.37 32.30
CA GLY A 6 -39.72 19.58 32.92
C GLY A 6 -39.24 20.96 32.52
N ASP A 7 -38.66 21.68 33.48
CA ASP A 7 -37.86 22.89 33.31
C ASP A 7 -36.75 22.72 32.27
N ASN A 8 -37.12 22.63 30.99
CA ASN A 8 -36.18 22.40 29.92
C ASN A 8 -35.46 23.72 29.70
N ILE A 9 -34.19 23.78 30.10
CA ILE A 9 -33.34 24.98 30.04
C ILE A 9 -33.35 25.57 28.62
N ALA A 10 -33.49 24.74 27.59
CA ALA A 10 -33.60 25.13 26.18
C ALA A 10 -34.84 25.99 25.84
N GLY A 11 -35.89 26.00 26.68
CA GLY A 11 -37.12 26.77 26.48
C GLY A 11 -37.23 28.03 27.34
N ARG A 12 -36.24 28.33 28.19
CA ARG A 12 -36.26 29.54 29.01
C ARG A 12 -35.76 30.73 28.17
N PRO A 13 -36.47 31.88 28.16
CA PRO A 13 -35.98 33.07 27.47
C PRO A 13 -34.63 33.49 28.06
N TRP A 14 -33.65 33.74 27.18
CA TRP A 14 -32.31 34.17 27.56
C TRP A 14 -32.38 35.50 28.33
N ARG A 15 -31.88 35.50 29.57
CA ARG A 15 -31.80 36.70 30.44
C ARG A 15 -30.37 37.19 30.65
N GLY A 16 -29.39 36.54 30.00
CA GLY A 16 -27.99 36.95 30.05
C GLY A 16 -27.71 38.17 29.17
N ARG A 17 -26.49 38.69 29.25
CA ARG A 17 -26.05 39.81 28.40
C ARG A 17 -26.12 39.39 26.93
N VAL A 18 -26.78 40.19 26.09
CA VAL A 18 -26.75 40.04 24.64
C VAL A 18 -25.63 40.93 24.12
N ARG A 19 -24.81 40.41 23.20
CA ARG A 19 -23.74 41.17 22.52
C ARG A 19 -24.22 41.48 21.11
N ASP A 20 -24.07 42.73 20.67
CA ASP A 20 -24.28 43.07 19.26
C ASP A 20 -23.30 42.25 18.42
N TYR A 21 -23.84 41.43 17.50
CA TYR A 21 -23.07 40.50 16.69
C TYR A 21 -23.19 40.92 15.23
N ASP A 22 -22.12 41.53 14.73
CA ASP A 22 -21.99 41.87 13.31
C ASP A 22 -21.53 40.64 12.54
N LEU A 23 -22.49 39.97 11.92
CA LEU A 23 -22.28 38.78 11.10
C LEU A 23 -21.28 39.03 9.96
N PHE A 24 -21.31 40.20 9.33
CA PHE A 24 -20.43 40.49 8.19
C PHE A 24 -18.99 40.66 8.67
N LYS A 25 -18.77 41.40 9.74
CA LYS A 25 -17.44 41.58 10.34
C LYS A 25 -16.84 40.24 10.76
N GLU A 26 -17.58 39.42 11.51
CA GLU A 26 -17.09 38.14 12.02
C GLU A 26 -16.82 37.14 10.88
N LEU A 27 -17.67 37.14 9.85
CA LEU A 27 -17.45 36.35 8.64
C LEU A 27 -16.19 36.80 7.89
N THR A 28 -16.00 38.11 7.66
CA THR A 28 -14.82 38.64 6.96
C THR A 28 -13.53 38.31 7.71
N ILE A 29 -13.50 38.52 9.03
CA ILE A 29 -12.34 38.16 9.85
C ILE A 29 -12.10 36.65 9.79
N GLY A 30 -13.15 35.85 9.96
CA GLY A 30 -13.08 34.39 9.88
C GLY A 30 -12.48 33.92 8.56
N VAL A 31 -12.99 34.41 7.43
CA VAL A 31 -12.50 34.02 6.09
C VAL A 31 -11.05 34.44 5.88
N ILE A 32 -10.68 35.66 6.26
CA ILE A 32 -9.29 36.14 6.06
C ILE A 32 -8.33 35.34 6.94
N VAL A 33 -8.63 35.20 8.23
CA VAL A 33 -7.74 34.50 9.17
C VAL A 33 -7.62 33.04 8.79
N VAL A 34 -8.74 32.35 8.54
CA VAL A 34 -8.72 30.94 8.13
C VAL A 34 -8.05 30.78 6.77
N GLY A 35 -8.30 31.68 5.81
CA GLY A 35 -7.65 31.65 4.50
C GLY A 35 -6.14 31.79 4.59
N LEU A 36 -5.64 32.77 5.36
CA LEU A 36 -4.21 32.94 5.60
C LEU A 36 -3.58 31.75 6.31
N LEU A 37 -4.28 31.17 7.30
CA LEU A 37 -3.84 29.95 7.97
C LEU A 37 -3.77 28.77 7.02
N VAL A 38 -4.79 28.56 6.17
CA VAL A 38 -4.80 27.48 5.19
C VAL A 38 -3.64 27.64 4.21
N VAL A 39 -3.45 28.82 3.61
CA VAL A 39 -2.35 29.05 2.66
C VAL A 39 -0.98 28.87 3.34
N GLY A 40 -0.81 29.41 4.55
CA GLY A 40 0.43 29.27 5.32
C GLY A 40 0.73 27.82 5.69
N LEU A 41 -0.26 27.09 6.20
CA LEU A 41 -0.12 25.67 6.55
C LEU A 41 0.12 24.82 5.30
N SER A 42 -0.59 25.07 4.20
CA SER A 42 -0.36 24.35 2.93
C SER A 42 1.04 24.59 2.39
N ALA A 43 1.61 25.78 2.50
CA ALA A 43 2.98 26.05 2.07
C ALA A 43 4.05 25.36 2.95
N ILE A 44 3.76 25.17 4.25
CA ILE A 44 4.69 24.52 5.20
C ILE A 44 4.59 22.99 5.12
N PHE A 45 3.37 22.47 4.98
CA PHE A 45 3.03 21.05 5.05
C PHE A 45 2.60 20.46 3.70
N SER A 46 2.99 21.08 2.57
CA SER A 46 2.72 20.53 1.24
C SER A 46 3.45 19.21 1.02
N SER A 47 2.81 18.29 0.29
CA SER A 47 3.47 17.15 -0.33
C SER A 47 4.08 17.59 -1.68
N PRO A 48 5.29 17.13 -2.03
CA PRO A 48 5.89 17.38 -3.34
C PRO A 48 5.09 16.69 -4.45
N ASP A 49 5.13 17.28 -5.64
CA ASP A 49 4.57 16.67 -6.85
C ASP A 49 5.60 15.69 -7.44
N GLU A 50 5.65 14.48 -6.89
CA GLU A 50 6.57 13.43 -7.34
C GLU A 50 5.98 12.69 -8.55
N PRO A 51 6.71 12.57 -9.67
CA PRO A 51 6.24 11.83 -10.82
C PRO A 51 6.08 10.34 -10.49
N GLY A 52 5.02 9.72 -11.02
CA GLY A 52 4.79 8.30 -10.86
C GLY A 52 5.94 7.45 -11.38
N VAL A 53 6.31 6.42 -10.62
CA VAL A 53 7.32 5.43 -11.02
C VAL A 53 6.76 4.57 -12.16
N THR A 54 7.57 4.36 -13.19
CA THR A 54 7.24 3.54 -14.37
C THR A 54 8.27 2.43 -14.55
N LEU A 55 7.94 1.39 -15.33
CA LEU A 55 8.91 0.35 -15.65
C LEU A 55 10.08 0.91 -16.47
N LYS A 56 9.84 1.96 -17.25
CA LYS A 56 10.89 2.70 -17.95
C LYS A 56 11.86 3.38 -16.98
N SER A 57 11.36 4.09 -15.98
CA SER A 57 12.23 4.77 -15.00
C SER A 57 13.03 3.76 -14.19
N TRP A 58 12.42 2.63 -13.82
CA TRP A 58 13.11 1.53 -13.16
C TRP A 58 14.22 0.92 -14.04
N ALA A 59 13.89 0.51 -15.27
CA ALA A 59 14.84 -0.10 -16.20
C ALA A 59 16.04 0.82 -16.50
N ALA A 60 15.83 2.14 -16.57
CA ALA A 60 16.89 3.11 -16.78
C ALA A 60 17.76 3.33 -15.53
N ALA A 61 17.15 3.37 -14.34
CA ALA A 61 17.85 3.67 -13.09
C ALA A 61 18.57 2.45 -12.48
N ALA A 62 17.99 1.25 -12.62
CA ALA A 62 18.50 0.02 -12.02
C ALA A 62 18.33 -1.17 -12.99
N PRO A 63 19.05 -1.19 -14.14
CA PRO A 63 18.91 -2.24 -15.15
C PRO A 63 19.28 -3.63 -14.64
N SER A 64 20.29 -3.75 -13.76
CA SER A 64 20.68 -5.02 -13.15
C SER A 64 19.57 -5.59 -12.26
N ASP A 65 18.93 -4.74 -11.46
CA ASP A 65 17.78 -5.09 -10.63
C ASP A 65 16.61 -5.57 -11.50
N PHE A 66 16.28 -4.82 -12.56
CA PHE A 66 15.24 -5.20 -13.51
C PHE A 66 15.49 -6.59 -14.13
N VAL A 67 16.72 -6.87 -14.57
CA VAL A 67 17.07 -8.17 -15.17
C VAL A 67 17.00 -9.30 -14.14
N ALA A 68 17.47 -9.06 -12.92
CA ALA A 68 17.39 -10.03 -11.83
C ALA A 68 15.94 -10.35 -11.46
N THR A 69 15.06 -9.34 -11.39
CA THR A 69 13.64 -9.54 -11.14
C THR A 69 12.99 -10.28 -12.31
N ALA A 70 13.23 -9.89 -13.56
CA ALA A 70 12.68 -10.61 -14.71
C ALA A 70 13.14 -12.10 -14.75
N ALA A 71 14.35 -12.41 -14.27
CA ALA A 71 14.84 -13.78 -14.13
C ALA A 71 14.10 -14.54 -13.01
N SER A 72 13.82 -13.90 -11.88
CA SER A 72 13.03 -14.50 -10.79
C SER A 72 11.56 -14.69 -11.18
N GLU A 73 10.98 -13.80 -11.99
CA GLU A 73 9.64 -13.97 -12.57
C GLU A 73 9.58 -15.21 -13.46
N LEU A 74 10.52 -15.35 -14.40
CA LEU A 74 10.63 -16.56 -15.23
C LEU A 74 10.82 -17.83 -14.40
N GLY A 75 11.52 -17.72 -13.27
CA GLY A 75 11.76 -18.82 -12.34
C GLY A 75 10.59 -19.14 -11.41
N GLY A 76 9.57 -18.29 -11.33
CA GLY A 76 8.50 -18.42 -10.35
C GLY A 76 8.99 -18.26 -8.90
N THR A 77 10.03 -17.46 -8.68
CA THR A 77 10.65 -17.25 -7.36
C THR A 77 10.58 -15.80 -6.87
N SER A 78 9.84 -14.94 -7.56
CA SER A 78 9.55 -13.57 -7.12
C SER A 78 8.57 -13.54 -5.94
N GLY A 79 8.40 -12.37 -5.32
CA GLY A 79 7.46 -12.18 -4.23
C GLY A 79 6.02 -12.47 -4.67
N THR A 80 5.62 -11.95 -5.84
CA THR A 80 4.32 -12.21 -6.44
C THR A 80 4.13 -13.69 -6.76
N ALA A 81 5.14 -14.37 -7.32
CA ALA A 81 5.05 -15.80 -7.63
C ALA A 81 4.85 -16.67 -6.37
N GLY A 82 5.44 -16.27 -5.24
CA GLY A 82 5.29 -16.95 -3.95
C GLY A 82 4.18 -16.45 -3.04
N TYR A 83 3.34 -15.49 -3.48
CA TYR A 83 2.45 -14.74 -2.59
C TYR A 83 1.27 -15.55 -2.01
N GLY A 84 0.68 -16.48 -2.77
CA GLY A 84 -0.58 -17.14 -2.44
C GLY A 84 -1.82 -16.40 -3.00
N PRO A 85 -3.03 -16.73 -2.53
CA PRO A 85 -4.26 -16.09 -3.02
C PRO A 85 -4.24 -14.58 -2.78
N PRO A 86 -4.82 -13.72 -3.64
CA PRO A 86 -5.68 -14.06 -4.76
C PRO A 86 -4.94 -14.40 -6.05
N TYR A 87 -3.60 -14.38 -6.07
CA TYR A 87 -2.80 -14.48 -7.30
C TYR A 87 -2.44 -15.90 -7.70
N ASN A 88 -2.04 -16.73 -6.73
CA ASN A 88 -1.65 -18.11 -6.97
C ASN A 88 -2.01 -19.01 -5.78
N SER A 89 -1.71 -20.29 -5.90
CA SER A 89 -2.04 -21.32 -4.90
C SER A 89 -0.82 -21.75 -4.08
N THR A 90 0.11 -20.84 -3.79
CA THR A 90 1.27 -21.14 -2.95
C THR A 90 0.82 -21.53 -1.55
N ALA A 91 1.20 -22.73 -1.13
CA ALA A 91 0.82 -23.28 0.18
C ALA A 91 1.49 -22.49 1.31
N ASP A 92 0.78 -22.34 2.42
CA ASP A 92 1.27 -21.72 3.66
C ASP A 92 1.73 -20.24 3.54
N ALA A 93 1.46 -19.58 2.41
CA ALA A 93 1.84 -18.18 2.18
C ALA A 93 0.84 -17.17 2.76
N SER A 94 -0.39 -17.60 3.05
CA SER A 94 -1.48 -16.75 3.50
C SER A 94 -1.48 -16.43 5.00
N GLN A 95 -2.00 -15.24 5.34
CA GLN A 95 -2.18 -14.86 6.74
C GLN A 95 -3.43 -15.51 7.35
N HIS A 96 -3.29 -15.98 8.59
CA HIS A 96 -4.33 -16.73 9.30
C HIS A 96 -4.45 -16.34 10.78
N LEU A 97 -5.65 -16.52 11.33
CA LEU A 97 -5.97 -16.33 12.73
C LEU A 97 -6.40 -17.67 13.32
N GLY A 98 -5.44 -18.43 13.84
CA GLY A 98 -5.68 -19.80 14.30
C GLY A 98 -6.16 -20.68 13.14
N PHE A 99 -7.37 -21.23 13.24
CA PHE A 99 -7.98 -22.06 12.19
C PHE A 99 -8.66 -21.24 11.07
N PHE A 100 -8.78 -19.92 11.22
CA PHE A 100 -9.46 -19.07 10.27
C PHE A 100 -8.47 -18.45 9.27
N ASN A 101 -8.61 -18.82 7.99
CA ASN A 101 -7.78 -18.30 6.91
C ASN A 101 -8.65 -17.67 5.81
N PRO A 102 -8.94 -16.35 5.90
CA PRO A 102 -9.84 -15.69 4.96
C PRO A 102 -9.28 -15.64 3.52
N GLN A 103 -7.94 -15.58 3.37
CA GLN A 103 -7.28 -15.49 2.08
C GLN A 103 -7.41 -16.82 1.30
N GLU A 104 -7.16 -17.95 1.95
CA GLU A 104 -7.41 -19.28 1.36
C GLU A 104 -8.89 -19.55 1.10
N LEU A 105 -9.78 -19.13 2.00
CA LEU A 105 -11.23 -19.27 1.81
C LEU A 105 -11.73 -18.51 0.58
N SER A 106 -11.13 -17.36 0.27
CA SER A 106 -11.45 -16.59 -0.95
C SER A 106 -10.95 -17.30 -2.22
N GLY A 107 -9.83 -18.02 -2.12
CA GLY A 107 -9.18 -18.71 -3.23
C GLY A 107 -8.53 -17.76 -4.24
N VAL A 108 -8.03 -18.33 -5.35
CA VAL A 108 -7.41 -17.58 -6.46
C VAL A 108 -8.49 -16.82 -7.23
N ARG A 109 -8.38 -15.50 -7.29
CA ARG A 109 -9.38 -14.60 -7.93
C ARG A 109 -8.79 -13.76 -9.05
N LEU A 110 -7.49 -13.48 -8.98
CA LEU A 110 -6.75 -12.67 -9.92
C LEU A 110 -5.52 -13.47 -10.34
N PRO A 111 -5.68 -14.58 -11.08
CA PRO A 111 -4.57 -15.49 -11.36
C PRO A 111 -3.46 -14.74 -12.09
N ILE A 112 -2.23 -14.85 -11.56
CA ILE A 112 -1.03 -14.30 -12.19
C ILE A 112 -0.01 -15.42 -12.33
N ASP A 113 0.39 -15.68 -13.57
CA ASP A 113 1.56 -16.48 -13.89
C ASP A 113 2.67 -15.49 -14.22
N THR A 114 3.58 -15.23 -13.28
CA THR A 114 4.55 -14.15 -13.44
C THR A 114 5.48 -14.34 -14.64
N ALA A 115 5.84 -15.59 -14.96
CA ALA A 115 6.62 -15.89 -16.15
C ALA A 115 5.85 -15.51 -17.41
N GLN A 116 4.58 -15.91 -17.52
CA GLN A 116 3.75 -15.58 -18.68
C GLN A 116 3.40 -14.10 -18.74
N ASP A 117 2.89 -13.53 -17.66
CA ASP A 117 2.24 -12.24 -17.62
C ASP A 117 3.24 -11.08 -17.59
N PHE A 118 4.38 -11.24 -16.90
CA PHE A 118 5.37 -10.16 -16.76
C PHE A 118 6.47 -10.22 -17.81
N VAL A 119 6.76 -11.40 -18.38
CA VAL A 119 7.90 -11.58 -19.30
C VAL A 119 7.48 -12.08 -20.68
N ILE A 120 6.87 -13.27 -20.76
CA ILE A 120 6.67 -13.94 -22.04
C ILE A 120 5.61 -13.26 -22.92
N ASN A 121 4.44 -12.94 -22.36
CA ASN A 121 3.35 -12.30 -23.09
C ASN A 121 3.71 -10.89 -23.56
N PRO A 122 4.32 -10.02 -22.73
CA PRO A 122 4.81 -8.73 -23.20
C PRO A 122 5.79 -8.84 -24.38
N LEU A 123 6.75 -9.77 -24.31
CA LEU A 123 7.71 -9.96 -25.40
C LEU A 123 7.07 -10.44 -26.71
N LYS A 124 5.94 -11.17 -26.65
CA LYS A 124 5.17 -11.55 -27.84
C LYS A 124 4.50 -10.36 -28.54
N THR A 125 4.28 -9.25 -27.82
CA THR A 125 3.65 -8.04 -28.40
C THR A 125 4.62 -7.19 -29.22
N LEU A 126 5.92 -7.45 -29.13
CA LEU A 126 6.93 -6.75 -29.92
C LEU A 126 6.70 -6.99 -31.43
N PRO A 127 6.93 -5.99 -32.30
CA PRO A 127 6.84 -6.16 -33.76
C PRO A 127 7.75 -7.27 -34.29
N THR A 128 8.86 -7.54 -33.59
CA THR A 128 9.77 -8.65 -33.87
C THR A 128 10.09 -9.36 -32.56
N PRO A 129 9.27 -10.35 -32.16
CA PRO A 129 9.49 -11.08 -30.92
C PRO A 129 10.86 -11.79 -30.92
N PRO A 130 11.56 -11.87 -29.78
CA PRO A 130 12.88 -12.49 -29.72
C PRO A 130 12.79 -14.00 -29.99
N PRO A 131 13.71 -14.58 -30.78
CA PRO A 131 13.70 -16.02 -31.10
C PRO A 131 13.85 -16.90 -29.86
N ALA A 132 14.41 -16.34 -28.78
CA ALA A 132 14.52 -16.95 -27.46
C ALA A 132 13.17 -17.44 -26.90
N LEU A 133 12.04 -16.83 -27.30
CA LEU A 133 10.70 -17.28 -26.92
C LEU A 133 10.42 -18.70 -27.41
N ALA A 134 10.80 -19.04 -28.65
CA ALA A 134 10.57 -20.37 -29.20
C ALA A 134 11.36 -21.43 -28.41
N THR A 135 12.61 -21.13 -28.05
CA THR A 135 13.44 -22.01 -27.21
C THR A 135 12.83 -22.21 -25.84
N TRP A 136 12.33 -21.14 -25.21
CA TRP A 136 11.68 -21.22 -23.91
C TRP A 136 10.39 -22.06 -23.95
N THR A 137 9.52 -21.80 -24.93
CA THR A 137 8.25 -22.52 -25.09
C THR A 137 8.44 -24.00 -25.43
N ALA A 138 9.50 -24.35 -26.16
CA ALA A 138 9.81 -25.73 -26.50
C ALA A 138 10.48 -26.51 -25.35
N ALA A 139 10.99 -25.82 -24.33
CA ALA A 139 11.67 -26.44 -23.20
C ALA A 139 10.69 -27.03 -22.19
N THR A 140 11.13 -28.09 -21.51
CA THR A 140 10.39 -28.67 -20.38
C THR A 140 10.47 -27.75 -19.15
N ALA A 141 9.50 -27.85 -18.24
CA ALA A 141 9.50 -27.10 -16.99
C ALA A 141 10.79 -27.30 -16.17
N ALA A 142 11.36 -28.52 -16.18
CA ALA A 142 12.62 -28.80 -15.50
C ALA A 142 13.81 -28.05 -16.12
N GLN A 143 13.83 -27.88 -17.45
CA GLN A 143 14.86 -27.09 -18.13
C GLN A 143 14.69 -25.60 -17.84
N GLN A 144 13.45 -25.09 -17.90
CA GLN A 144 13.13 -23.70 -17.56
C GLN A 144 13.58 -23.38 -16.14
N ALA A 145 13.18 -24.18 -15.14
CA ALA A 145 13.57 -24.02 -13.75
C ALA A 145 15.09 -24.12 -13.54
N LYS A 146 15.76 -25.04 -14.24
CA LYS A 146 17.22 -25.15 -14.16
C LYS A 146 17.92 -23.91 -14.71
N TRP A 147 17.49 -23.43 -15.88
CA TRP A 147 18.10 -22.25 -16.51
C TRP A 147 17.90 -20.98 -15.68
N THR A 148 16.71 -20.76 -15.13
CA THR A 148 16.43 -19.60 -14.28
C THR A 148 17.18 -19.69 -12.96
N ALA A 149 17.21 -20.85 -12.30
CA ALA A 149 17.98 -21.03 -11.08
C ALA A 149 19.49 -20.81 -11.29
N ASP A 150 20.06 -21.40 -12.34
CA ASP A 150 21.48 -21.24 -12.67
C ASP A 150 21.82 -19.77 -12.99
N TYR A 151 20.94 -19.07 -13.73
CA TYR A 151 21.17 -17.68 -14.10
C TYR A 151 21.00 -16.72 -12.92
N SER A 152 19.96 -16.90 -12.09
CA SER A 152 19.77 -16.10 -10.87
C SER A 152 20.93 -16.27 -9.90
N ALA A 153 21.46 -17.49 -9.74
CA ALA A 153 22.67 -17.73 -8.95
C ALA A 153 23.91 -17.03 -9.54
N ALA A 154 24.05 -17.04 -10.87
CA ALA A 154 25.14 -16.37 -11.55
C ALA A 154 25.05 -14.83 -11.47
N LEU A 155 23.85 -14.26 -11.55
CA LEU A 155 23.59 -12.84 -11.32
C LEU A 155 23.93 -12.44 -9.88
N ALA A 156 23.50 -13.22 -8.88
CA ALA A 156 23.84 -12.96 -7.48
C ALA A 156 25.36 -13.02 -7.20
N ALA A 157 26.10 -13.83 -7.96
CA ALA A 157 27.56 -13.91 -7.88
C ALA A 157 28.28 -12.84 -8.71
N ALA A 158 27.60 -12.20 -9.66
CA ALA A 158 28.15 -11.14 -10.47
C ALA A 158 28.32 -9.87 -9.62
N PRO A 159 29.44 -9.14 -9.75
CA PRO A 159 29.61 -7.87 -9.05
C PRO A 159 28.48 -6.90 -9.40
N ASP A 160 27.88 -6.30 -8.37
CA ASP A 160 26.73 -5.39 -8.47
C ASP A 160 25.49 -6.00 -9.17
N GLY A 161 25.42 -7.34 -9.27
CA GLY A 161 24.37 -8.04 -9.98
C GLY A 161 24.38 -7.81 -11.50
N ASP A 162 25.47 -7.27 -12.05
CA ASP A 162 25.54 -6.83 -13.45
C ASP A 162 25.44 -8.02 -14.43
N PRO A 163 24.39 -8.10 -15.27
CA PRO A 163 24.24 -9.14 -16.28
C PRO A 163 25.42 -9.22 -17.26
N ALA A 164 26.12 -8.11 -17.53
CA ALA A 164 27.28 -8.08 -18.42
C ALA A 164 28.53 -8.73 -17.80
N ARG A 165 28.54 -8.91 -16.47
CA ARG A 165 29.65 -9.53 -15.72
C ARG A 165 29.37 -10.98 -15.34
N VAL A 166 28.21 -11.51 -15.71
CA VAL A 166 27.88 -12.92 -15.54
C VAL A 166 28.82 -13.78 -16.40
N PRO A 167 29.56 -14.74 -15.82
CA PRO A 167 30.39 -15.66 -16.59
C PRO A 167 29.56 -16.47 -17.59
N SER A 168 30.18 -16.92 -18.68
CA SER A 168 29.50 -17.83 -19.62
C SER A 168 29.04 -19.11 -18.91
N GLY A 169 27.79 -19.48 -19.13
CA GLY A 169 27.18 -20.67 -18.54
C GLY A 169 25.95 -21.13 -19.33
N ASN A 170 25.40 -22.28 -18.96
CA ASN A 170 24.23 -22.83 -19.60
C ASN A 170 22.94 -22.27 -18.97
N TYR A 171 22.58 -21.07 -19.38
CA TYR A 171 21.39 -20.36 -18.89
C TYR A 171 20.21 -20.43 -19.87
N GLY A 172 20.30 -21.26 -20.91
CA GLY A 172 19.29 -21.35 -21.96
C GLY A 172 18.94 -19.99 -22.56
N PRO A 173 17.65 -19.70 -22.81
CA PRO A 173 17.21 -18.43 -23.39
C PRO A 173 17.03 -17.31 -22.34
N VAL A 174 17.24 -17.57 -21.04
CA VAL A 174 16.90 -16.62 -19.96
C VAL A 174 17.59 -15.26 -20.13
N PRO A 175 18.92 -15.15 -20.36
CA PRO A 175 19.58 -13.85 -20.53
C PRO A 175 19.05 -13.06 -21.74
N ALA A 176 18.67 -13.76 -22.82
CA ALA A 176 18.14 -13.13 -24.02
C ALA A 176 16.70 -12.63 -23.81
N LEU A 177 15.88 -13.36 -23.04
CA LEU A 177 14.52 -12.94 -22.69
C LEU A 177 14.53 -11.72 -21.77
N THR A 178 15.30 -11.77 -20.67
CA THR A 178 15.38 -10.66 -19.71
C THR A 178 16.02 -9.43 -20.33
N GLY A 179 17.03 -9.59 -21.18
CA GLY A 179 17.63 -8.50 -21.94
C GLY A 179 16.67 -7.85 -22.95
N ALA A 180 15.87 -8.66 -23.67
CA ALA A 180 14.84 -8.12 -24.56
C ALA A 180 13.75 -7.37 -23.78
N LEU A 181 13.35 -7.87 -22.61
CA LEU A 181 12.38 -7.22 -21.75
C LEU A 181 12.91 -5.89 -21.20
N LEU A 182 14.18 -5.85 -20.78
CA LEU A 182 14.86 -4.62 -20.38
C LEU A 182 14.87 -3.59 -21.53
N GLY A 183 15.16 -4.03 -22.75
CA GLY A 183 15.10 -3.17 -23.93
C GLY A 183 13.69 -2.61 -24.18
N MET A 184 12.66 -3.44 -24.03
CA MET A 184 11.25 -3.03 -24.14
C MET A 184 10.84 -2.03 -23.06
N ALA A 185 11.27 -2.24 -21.81
CA ALA A 185 11.04 -1.34 -20.68
C ALA A 185 11.75 0.01 -20.87
N THR A 186 13.03 -0.02 -21.27
CA THR A 186 13.82 1.19 -21.53
C THR A 186 13.22 2.04 -22.66
N ALA A 187 12.63 1.39 -23.67
CA ALA A 187 11.91 2.07 -24.74
C ALA A 187 10.57 2.69 -24.29
N GLY A 188 10.03 2.31 -23.12
CA GLY A 188 8.75 2.76 -22.59
C GLY A 188 7.54 1.97 -23.08
N ASN A 189 7.75 0.80 -23.69
CA ASN A 189 6.67 -0.01 -24.27
C ASN A 189 6.10 -1.03 -23.28
N LEU A 190 6.82 -1.34 -22.19
CA LEU A 190 6.44 -2.42 -21.27
C LEU A 190 5.22 -2.08 -20.40
N ASP A 191 5.13 -0.86 -19.85
CA ASP A 191 3.97 -0.44 -19.05
C ASP A 191 2.66 -0.64 -19.83
N GLY A 192 2.65 -0.18 -21.10
CA GLY A 192 1.51 -0.39 -21.99
C GLY A 192 1.25 -1.86 -22.30
N ALA A 193 2.28 -2.69 -22.49
CA ALA A 193 2.09 -4.11 -22.77
C ALA A 193 1.53 -4.90 -21.58
N LEU A 194 1.88 -4.54 -20.35
CA LEU A 194 1.30 -5.13 -19.13
C LEU A 194 -0.13 -4.67 -18.86
N GLN A 195 -0.45 -3.42 -19.23
CA GLN A 195 -1.78 -2.85 -19.02
C GLN A 195 -2.74 -3.16 -20.18
N ASN A 196 -2.26 -3.51 -21.36
CA ASN A 196 -3.13 -3.66 -22.52
C ASN A 196 -3.64 -5.10 -22.68
N SER A 197 -4.64 -5.45 -21.88
CA SER A 197 -5.48 -6.63 -22.05
C SER A 197 -6.59 -6.43 -23.11
N GLY A 198 -6.31 -5.64 -24.15
CA GLY A 198 -7.19 -5.47 -25.31
C GLY A 198 -8.23 -4.35 -25.20
N GLN A 199 -8.08 -3.40 -24.28
CA GLN A 199 -8.99 -2.26 -24.10
C GLN A 199 -8.26 -0.92 -24.27
N PRO A 200 -8.83 0.07 -24.99
CA PRO A 200 -8.18 1.36 -25.23
C PRO A 200 -8.02 2.21 -23.95
N TYR A 201 -8.76 1.91 -22.89
CA TYR A 201 -8.61 2.49 -21.57
C TYR A 201 -8.59 1.36 -20.55
N ASN A 202 -7.43 1.03 -20.01
CA ASN A 202 -7.32 0.15 -18.86
C ASN A 202 -6.87 0.94 -17.63
N LEU A 203 -7.55 0.72 -16.52
CA LEU A 203 -7.23 1.29 -15.21
C LEU A 203 -6.69 0.22 -14.24
N ASP A 204 -6.52 -1.01 -14.73
CA ASP A 204 -5.90 -2.09 -13.98
C ASP A 204 -4.37 -2.02 -14.10
N TYR A 205 -3.75 -1.46 -13.06
CA TYR A 205 -2.30 -1.38 -12.91
C TYR A 205 -1.73 -2.55 -12.10
N THR A 206 -2.55 -3.56 -11.75
CA THR A 206 -2.14 -4.68 -10.89
C THR A 206 -0.86 -5.35 -11.39
N PRO A 207 -0.73 -5.73 -12.68
CA PRO A 207 0.50 -6.36 -13.17
C PRO A 207 1.74 -5.46 -13.05
N THR A 208 1.59 -4.17 -13.37
CA THR A 208 2.68 -3.20 -13.30
C THR A 208 3.14 -2.98 -11.85
N ILE A 209 2.19 -2.82 -10.92
CA ILE A 209 2.49 -2.56 -9.50
C ILE A 209 3.15 -3.79 -8.86
N LEU A 210 2.65 -4.99 -9.16
CA LEU A 210 3.24 -6.22 -8.66
C LEU A 210 4.68 -6.41 -9.16
N PHE A 211 4.88 -6.23 -10.48
CA PHE A 211 6.22 -6.37 -11.06
C PHE A 211 7.21 -5.30 -10.53
N LEU A 212 6.76 -4.06 -10.31
CA LEU A 212 7.56 -3.03 -9.63
C LEU A 212 7.92 -3.43 -8.19
N GLY A 213 6.96 -4.02 -7.47
CA GLY A 213 7.11 -4.45 -6.09
C GLY A 213 8.03 -5.66 -5.91
N ASP A 214 8.21 -6.48 -6.94
CA ASP A 214 9.10 -7.65 -6.94
C ASP A 214 10.59 -7.28 -7.09
N GLY A 215 10.89 -6.06 -7.58
CA GLY A 215 12.25 -5.51 -7.64
C GLY A 215 12.68 -4.80 -6.36
N ASN A 216 13.95 -4.38 -6.30
CA ASN A 216 14.45 -3.58 -5.17
C ASN A 216 14.29 -2.07 -5.41
N TYR A 217 14.21 -1.62 -6.66
CA TYR A 217 14.13 -0.20 -6.98
C TYR A 217 12.95 0.50 -6.31
N PHE A 218 11.73 -0.03 -6.45
CA PHE A 218 10.53 0.59 -5.91
C PHE A 218 10.49 0.55 -4.36
N PRO A 219 10.79 -0.57 -3.68
CA PRO A 219 10.97 -0.59 -2.23
C PRO A 219 12.07 0.34 -1.71
N ASN A 220 13.17 0.52 -2.45
CA ASN A 220 14.25 1.43 -2.05
C ASN A 220 13.81 2.90 -2.11
N LEU A 221 13.00 3.28 -3.11
CA LEU A 221 12.38 4.61 -3.16
C LEU A 221 11.45 4.82 -1.96
N ALA A 222 10.61 3.83 -1.66
CA ALA A 222 9.72 3.87 -0.50
C ALA A 222 10.52 4.01 0.82
N ALA A 223 11.61 3.26 0.97
CA ALA A 223 12.48 3.35 2.15
C ALA A 223 13.14 4.74 2.28
N ALA A 224 13.64 5.30 1.18
CA ALA A 224 14.22 6.64 1.14
C ALA A 224 13.20 7.73 1.53
N ALA A 225 11.92 7.53 1.17
CA ALA A 225 10.81 8.41 1.54
C ALA A 225 10.17 8.08 2.90
N HIS A 226 10.73 7.14 3.68
CA HIS A 226 10.18 6.69 4.96
C HIS A 226 8.76 6.09 4.87
N LEU A 227 8.43 5.47 3.74
CA LEU A 227 7.13 4.86 3.46
C LEU A 227 7.08 3.36 3.79
N THR A 228 8.14 2.80 4.40
CA THR A 228 8.15 1.39 4.85
C THR A 228 7.40 1.21 6.17
N GLY A 229 6.86 0.01 6.40
CA GLY A 229 6.04 -0.29 7.59
C GLY A 229 6.74 -0.02 8.92
N ASP A 230 8.05 -0.31 9.02
CA ASP A 230 8.88 -0.04 10.20
C ASP A 230 9.08 1.46 10.47
N LYS A 231 8.80 2.31 9.48
CA LYS A 231 8.87 3.77 9.57
C LYS A 231 7.51 4.43 9.73
N TRP A 232 6.47 3.68 10.10
CA TRP A 232 5.08 4.14 10.10
C TRP A 232 4.62 4.52 8.69
N GLY A 233 5.14 3.84 7.66
CA GLY A 233 4.98 4.21 6.27
C GLY A 233 3.54 4.30 5.75
N VAL A 234 2.64 3.46 6.28
CA VAL A 234 1.18 3.55 6.00
C VAL A 234 0.62 4.93 6.37
N MET A 235 1.29 5.65 7.28
CA MET A 235 0.94 7.00 7.70
C MET A 235 1.73 8.09 7.05
N ASN A 236 2.92 7.79 6.59
CA ASN A 236 3.76 8.78 5.98
C ASN A 236 3.29 9.02 4.55
N GLU A 237 3.68 10.17 4.05
CA GLU A 237 3.49 10.60 2.69
C GLU A 237 4.80 11.28 2.30
N THR A 238 5.06 11.42 1.01
CA THR A 238 6.26 12.14 0.58
C THR A 238 6.21 13.60 1.08
N GLY A 239 7.37 14.15 1.45
CA GLY A 239 7.52 15.53 1.91
C GLY A 239 7.19 15.76 3.40
N ASN A 240 6.65 16.96 3.69
CA ASN A 240 6.43 17.44 5.05
C ASN A 240 4.96 17.33 5.51
N THR A 241 4.09 16.70 4.73
CA THR A 241 2.68 16.57 5.10
C THR A 241 2.54 15.60 6.29
N PRO A 242 1.66 15.88 7.28
CA PRO A 242 1.46 15.01 8.45
C PRO A 242 0.82 13.65 8.12
N GLY A 243 0.59 13.37 6.83
CA GLY A 243 0.12 12.10 6.33
C GLY A 243 -1.26 11.71 6.87
N GLN A 244 -1.56 10.42 6.92
CA GLN A 244 -2.92 9.92 7.10
C GLN A 244 -3.28 9.68 8.58
N SER A 245 -3.19 10.68 9.44
CA SER A 245 -3.23 10.52 10.92
C SER A 245 -4.35 9.64 11.51
N TRP A 246 -5.45 9.40 10.78
CA TRP A 246 -6.52 8.49 11.19
C TRP A 246 -6.11 7.01 11.25
N LEU A 247 -5.05 6.54 10.57
CA LEU A 247 -4.59 5.14 10.73
C LEU A 247 -3.54 4.99 11.87
N TRP A 248 -3.25 6.03 12.67
CA TRP A 248 -2.20 5.95 13.69
C TRP A 248 -2.44 4.79 14.66
N LEU A 249 -3.72 4.50 14.95
CA LEU A 249 -4.09 3.38 15.80
C LEU A 249 -3.76 2.02 15.17
N PHE A 250 -3.89 1.87 13.84
CA PHE A 250 -3.47 0.67 13.12
C PHE A 250 -1.95 0.56 13.13
N SER A 251 -1.25 1.63 12.71
CA SER A 251 0.21 1.65 12.63
C SER A 251 0.89 1.42 13.96
N LEU A 252 0.33 1.91 15.06
CA LEU A 252 0.83 1.66 16.41
C LEU A 252 0.92 0.17 16.72
N LEU A 253 -0.10 -0.61 16.34
CA LEU A 253 -0.13 -2.04 16.63
C LEU A 253 1.02 -2.77 15.93
N TYR A 254 1.40 -2.39 14.71
CA TYR A 254 2.57 -2.96 14.02
C TYR A 254 3.92 -2.69 14.72
N GLN A 255 3.99 -1.74 15.65
CA GLN A 255 5.23 -1.39 16.35
C GLN A 255 5.44 -2.11 17.68
N VAL A 256 4.43 -2.84 18.16
CA VAL A 256 4.44 -3.48 19.49
C VAL A 256 4.31 -5.00 19.37
N GLU A 257 4.90 -5.71 20.33
CA GLU A 257 4.73 -7.16 20.43
C GLU A 257 3.29 -7.51 20.87
N PRO A 258 2.71 -8.62 20.38
CA PRO A 258 3.30 -9.63 19.49
C PRO A 258 3.15 -9.34 17.98
N TYR A 259 2.48 -8.25 17.59
CA TYR A 259 2.18 -7.96 16.18
C TYR A 259 3.45 -7.71 15.37
N LYS A 260 4.40 -6.96 15.94
CA LYS A 260 5.66 -6.57 15.28
C LYS A 260 6.46 -7.77 14.75
N SER A 261 6.48 -8.88 15.47
CA SER A 261 7.25 -10.08 15.12
C SER A 261 6.41 -11.15 14.40
N SER A 262 5.10 -10.91 14.20
CA SER A 262 4.19 -11.90 13.65
C SER A 262 4.19 -11.90 12.12
N PRO A 263 4.29 -13.07 11.46
CA PRO A 263 4.02 -13.17 10.02
C PRO A 263 2.53 -12.94 9.68
N ASN A 264 1.64 -12.94 10.68
CA ASN A 264 0.22 -12.70 10.57
C ASN A 264 -0.16 -11.29 11.08
N ALA A 265 0.76 -10.33 11.01
CA ALA A 265 0.57 -9.00 11.59
C ALA A 265 -0.72 -8.33 11.09
N ASP A 266 -1.00 -8.37 9.79
CA ASP A 266 -2.14 -7.65 9.22
C ASP A 266 -3.48 -8.20 9.72
N ILE A 267 -3.66 -9.53 9.68
CA ILE A 267 -4.90 -10.15 10.17
C ILE A 267 -5.09 -9.95 11.69
N LEU A 268 -4.00 -9.96 12.46
CA LEU A 268 -4.04 -9.68 13.89
C LEU A 268 -4.45 -8.23 14.17
N VAL A 269 -3.84 -7.27 13.47
CA VAL A 269 -4.16 -5.84 13.60
C VAL A 269 -5.62 -5.58 13.21
N VAL A 270 -6.08 -6.11 12.08
CA VAL A 270 -7.47 -5.98 11.63
C VAL A 270 -8.45 -6.60 12.63
N ALA A 271 -8.15 -7.80 13.15
CA ALA A 271 -9.00 -8.45 14.14
C ALA A 271 -9.10 -7.62 15.44
N THR A 272 -7.99 -7.10 15.93
CA THR A 272 -7.96 -6.22 17.11
C THR A 272 -8.75 -4.94 16.87
N MET A 273 -8.57 -4.30 15.72
CA MET A 273 -9.31 -3.09 15.35
C MET A 273 -10.81 -3.33 15.19
N LEU A 274 -11.20 -4.49 14.66
CA LEU A 274 -12.60 -4.91 14.61
C LEU A 274 -13.19 -5.03 16.02
N VAL A 275 -12.49 -5.70 16.94
CA VAL A 275 -12.93 -5.85 18.34
C VAL A 275 -13.07 -4.48 19.02
N LEU A 276 -12.07 -3.60 18.88
CA LEU A 276 -12.12 -2.26 19.45
C LEU A 276 -13.29 -1.43 18.89
N SER A 277 -13.53 -1.54 17.58
CA SER A 277 -14.63 -0.86 16.91
C SER A 277 -15.99 -1.38 17.39
N LEU A 278 -16.13 -2.70 17.55
CA LEU A 278 -17.34 -3.32 18.10
C LEU A 278 -17.57 -2.91 19.56
N LEU A 279 -16.52 -2.84 20.38
CA LEU A 279 -16.61 -2.36 21.77
C LEU A 279 -17.07 -0.89 21.82
N LEU A 280 -16.55 -0.04 20.92
CA LEU A 280 -16.97 1.36 20.83
C LEU A 280 -18.43 1.49 20.39
N LEU A 281 -18.84 0.71 19.38
CA LEU A 281 -20.23 0.66 18.90
C LEU A 281 -21.19 0.20 20.00
N LEU A 282 -20.80 -0.81 20.78
CA LEU A 282 -21.60 -1.39 21.85
C LEU A 282 -21.47 -0.62 23.19
N LEU A 283 -20.61 0.40 23.27
CA LEU A 283 -20.34 1.17 24.47
C LEU A 283 -21.61 1.66 25.21
N PRO A 284 -22.68 2.16 24.54
CA PRO A 284 -23.90 2.59 25.23
C PRO A 284 -24.62 1.47 25.99
N PHE A 285 -24.42 0.22 25.55
CA PHE A 285 -25.08 -0.97 26.09
C PHE A 285 -24.26 -1.67 27.18
N ILE A 286 -22.96 -1.39 27.30
CA ILE A 286 -22.09 -2.04 28.29
C ILE A 286 -22.23 -1.34 29.65
N PRO A 287 -22.80 -2.02 30.68
CA PRO A 287 -22.89 -1.46 32.03
C PRO A 287 -21.50 -1.12 32.58
N GLY A 288 -21.39 -0.04 33.36
CA GLY A 288 -20.09 0.47 33.81
C GLY A 288 -19.42 1.40 32.79
N LEU A 289 -19.08 0.90 31.61
CA LEU A 289 -18.43 1.71 30.55
C LEU A 289 -19.30 2.86 30.05
N ARG A 290 -20.60 2.65 29.84
CA ARG A 290 -21.54 3.73 29.48
C ARG A 290 -21.61 4.87 30.51
N SER A 291 -21.20 4.59 31.75
CA SER A 291 -21.22 5.57 32.85
C SER A 291 -19.89 6.32 33.02
N LEU A 292 -18.84 5.92 32.29
CA LEU A 292 -17.51 6.50 32.40
C LEU A 292 -17.51 8.03 32.18
N PRO A 293 -18.23 8.60 31.18
CA PRO A 293 -18.26 10.05 30.98
C PRO A 293 -18.90 10.84 32.14
N ARG A 294 -19.70 10.17 32.98
CA ARG A 294 -20.27 10.76 34.20
C ARG A 294 -19.31 10.66 35.38
N LYS A 295 -18.50 9.59 35.43
CA LYS A 295 -17.49 9.36 36.48
C LYS A 295 -16.23 10.17 36.28
N ILE A 296 -15.80 10.37 35.03
CA ILE A 296 -14.66 11.23 34.67
C ILE A 296 -15.24 12.55 34.15
N PRO A 297 -15.31 13.60 34.97
CA PRO A 297 -16.10 14.79 34.67
C PRO A 297 -15.35 15.75 33.74
N VAL A 298 -14.84 15.28 32.60
CA VAL A 298 -14.24 16.13 31.55
C VAL A 298 -15.24 17.20 31.12
N HIS A 299 -16.53 16.86 31.10
CA HIS A 299 -17.61 17.80 30.85
C HIS A 299 -17.64 18.98 31.84
N ARG A 300 -17.19 18.82 33.10
CA ARG A 300 -17.11 19.95 34.04
C ARG A 300 -15.95 20.89 33.73
N VAL A 301 -14.90 20.40 33.05
CA VAL A 301 -13.80 21.24 32.58
C VAL A 301 -14.23 22.02 31.34
N ILE A 302 -14.88 21.36 30.38
CA ILE A 302 -15.38 22.00 29.14
C ILE A 302 -16.46 23.04 29.47
N TRP A 303 -17.38 22.70 30.38
CA TRP A 303 -18.51 23.55 30.77
C TRP A 303 -18.29 24.19 32.15
N LYS A 304 -17.04 24.59 32.44
CA LYS A 304 -16.63 25.08 33.76
C LYS A 304 -17.53 26.19 34.28
N ASP A 305 -17.85 27.18 33.46
CA ASP A 305 -18.69 28.32 33.86
C ASP A 305 -20.14 27.91 34.14
N TYR A 306 -20.67 26.97 33.38
CA TYR A 306 -22.02 26.44 33.62
C TYR A 306 -22.09 25.67 34.95
N TYR A 307 -21.05 24.90 35.29
CA TYR A 307 -21.00 24.14 36.55
C TYR A 307 -20.53 24.97 37.75
N ALA A 308 -19.78 26.05 37.54
CA ALA A 308 -19.35 26.96 38.59
C ALA A 308 -20.47 27.92 39.05
N ASN A 309 -21.39 28.27 38.15
CA ASN A 309 -22.52 29.16 38.43
C ASN A 309 -23.82 28.40 38.80
N ARG A 310 -23.71 27.13 39.21
CA ARG A 310 -24.84 26.25 39.54
C ARG A 310 -24.92 25.93 41.02
#